data_AF-A0A2E3DCH8-F1
#
_entry.id   AF-A0A2E3DCH8-F1
#
_cell.length_a   1.000
_cell.length_b   1.000
_cell.length_c   1.000
_cell.angle_alpha   90.00
_cell.angle_beta   90.00
_cell.angle_gamma   90.00
#
_symmetry.space_group_name_H-M   'P 1'
#
loop_
_entity.id
_entity.type
_entity.pdbx_description
1 polymer ?
#
loop_
_entity_poly.entity_id
_entity_poly.type
_entity_poly.pdbx_seq_one_letter_code
_entity_poly.pdbx_strand_id
1 'polypeptide(L)'
;MKKIMVIGGIFLMQSFAVHSQQPSPPQLTIEELEAFPFESEEERVAISELSVMQEFALDSQRKEIEDLVARKLGIISLKGDKSDLEVLQLLLEKGALRRDDVRGWQSLGIVFGDILVMEHGLTWISYQDDLAKSKALRWQKTDNYVFPVTFFSKRVQFKENFEMLDAYDEISKKIISFKN
;
A
#
# COMPACT_ATOMS: atom_id res chain seq x y z
N MET A 1 27.03 66.49 41.83
CA MET A 1 26.69 67.34 40.67
C MET A 1 27.03 66.58 39.39
N LYS A 2 26.09 66.50 38.43
CA LYS A 2 26.25 66.38 36.94
C LYS A 2 27.38 65.46 36.43
N LYS A 3 27.17 64.46 35.56
CA LYS A 3 26.46 64.53 34.28
C LYS A 3 26.53 63.13 33.64
N ILE A 4 25.51 62.79 32.87
CA ILE A 4 25.50 61.72 31.86
C ILE A 4 26.57 62.02 30.79
N MET A 5 27.28 60.99 30.33
CA MET A 5 27.96 61.00 29.03
C MET A 5 27.83 59.60 28.41
N VAL A 6 27.05 59.52 27.34
CA VAL A 6 27.01 58.38 26.42
C VAL A 6 28.18 58.54 25.46
N ILE A 7 29.03 57.52 25.33
CA ILE A 7 29.96 57.39 24.21
C ILE A 7 29.79 55.97 23.67
N GLY A 8 29.35 55.90 22.41
CA GLY A 8 29.14 54.67 21.68
C GLY A 8 30.45 53.96 21.37
N GLY A 9 30.45 52.65 21.56
CA GLY A 9 31.41 51.73 20.98
C GLY A 9 30.66 50.78 20.07
N ILE A 10 30.80 50.95 18.76
CA ILE A 10 30.35 50.00 17.74
C ILE A 10 31.15 48.70 17.95
N PHE A 11 30.46 47.63 18.35
CA PHE A 11 31.04 46.29 18.41
C PHE A 11 30.99 45.72 17.00
N LEU A 12 32.13 45.74 16.30
CA LEU A 12 32.26 45.10 14.99
C LEU A 12 32.32 43.58 15.20
N MET A 13 31.17 42.90 15.19
CA MET A 13 31.15 41.44 15.04
C MET A 13 31.60 41.11 13.61
N GLN A 14 32.76 40.49 13.47
CA GLN A 14 33.13 39.84 12.22
C GLN A 14 32.28 38.57 12.08
N SER A 15 31.33 38.59 11.15
CA SER A 15 30.62 37.39 10.71
C SER A 15 31.55 36.56 9.84
N PHE A 16 31.99 35.40 10.33
CA PHE A 16 32.48 34.34 9.46
C PHE A 16 31.26 33.71 8.77
N ALA A 17 31.02 34.07 7.51
CA ALA A 17 30.13 33.31 6.65
C ALA A 17 30.86 32.01 6.26
N VAL A 18 30.47 30.88 6.85
CA VAL A 18 30.84 29.57 6.34
C VAL A 18 30.06 29.35 5.05
N HIS A 19 30.71 29.54 3.90
CA HIS A 19 30.16 29.15 2.61
C HIS A 19 30.22 27.62 2.51
N SER A 20 29.10 26.95 2.79
CA SER A 20 28.97 25.52 2.51
C SER A 20 28.82 25.32 1.01
N GLN A 21 29.95 25.24 0.29
CA GLN A 21 29.97 24.71 -1.07
C GLN A 21 29.73 23.20 -0.96
N GLN A 22 28.46 22.78 -1.03
CA GLN A 22 28.16 21.38 -1.26
C GLN A 22 28.76 21.02 -2.63
N PRO A 23 29.69 20.05 -2.72
CA PRO A 23 30.17 19.62 -4.03
C PRO A 23 28.96 19.18 -4.85
N SER A 24 28.85 19.70 -6.07
CA SER A 24 27.81 19.28 -7.00
C SER A 24 27.91 17.76 -7.17
N PRO A 25 26.80 17.01 -7.13
CA PRO A 25 26.85 15.57 -7.36
C PRO A 25 27.54 15.31 -8.71
N PRO A 26 28.42 14.29 -8.79
CA PRO A 26 29.14 13.98 -10.01
C PRO A 26 28.13 13.73 -11.13
N GLN A 27 28.28 14.47 -12.24
CA GLN A 27 27.48 14.27 -13.43
C GLN A 27 28.14 13.13 -14.22
N LEU A 28 27.51 11.97 -14.21
CA LEU A 28 27.95 10.83 -15.00
C LEU A 28 27.59 11.07 -16.48
N THR A 29 28.53 10.80 -17.37
CA THR A 29 28.29 10.70 -18.81
C THR A 29 27.39 9.50 -19.13
N ILE A 30 26.81 9.45 -20.33
CA ILE A 30 25.95 8.31 -20.73
C ILE A 30 26.76 7.01 -20.70
N GLU A 31 28.02 7.01 -21.14
CA GLU A 31 28.88 5.83 -21.06
C GLU A 31 29.19 5.39 -19.61
N GLU A 32 29.34 6.33 -18.67
CA GLU A 32 29.57 6.01 -17.26
C GLU A 32 28.30 5.53 -16.55
N LEU A 33 27.11 5.98 -16.97
CA LEU A 33 25.83 5.47 -16.49
C LEU A 33 25.60 4.02 -16.93
N GLU A 34 25.97 3.67 -18.16
CA GLU A 34 25.85 2.31 -18.69
C GLU A 34 26.84 1.34 -18.02
N ALA A 35 28.03 1.82 -17.67
CA ALA A 35 29.04 1.03 -16.95
C ALA A 35 28.86 1.06 -15.42
N PHE A 36 27.87 1.81 -14.91
CA PHE A 36 27.67 1.96 -13.48
C PHE A 36 27.19 0.63 -12.88
N PRO A 37 27.94 0.03 -11.94
CA PRO A 37 27.47 -1.16 -11.25
C PRO A 37 26.36 -0.73 -10.30
N PHE A 38 25.11 -0.78 -10.76
CA PHE A 38 23.98 -0.76 -9.84
C PHE A 38 24.12 -2.03 -8.99
N GLU A 39 24.37 -1.86 -7.69
CA GLU A 39 24.19 -2.96 -6.74
C GLU A 39 22.73 -3.39 -6.83
N SER A 40 22.49 -4.54 -7.47
CA SER A 40 21.23 -5.24 -7.32
C SER A 40 21.25 -5.83 -5.91
N GLU A 41 20.66 -5.13 -4.95
CA GLU A 41 20.30 -5.77 -3.68
C GLU A 41 19.33 -6.91 -4.04
N GLU A 42 19.76 -8.16 -3.88
CA GLU A 42 18.84 -9.30 -3.98
C GLU A 42 17.79 -9.13 -2.88
N GLU A 43 16.59 -8.71 -3.29
CA GLU A 43 15.49 -8.40 -2.37
C GLU A 43 15.18 -9.64 -1.52
N ARG A 44 15.46 -9.57 -0.22
CA ARG A 44 15.34 -10.75 0.65
C ARG A 44 13.90 -10.92 1.09
N VAL A 45 13.15 -11.66 0.28
CA VAL A 45 11.75 -11.98 0.58
C VAL A 45 11.67 -13.09 1.63
N ALA A 46 11.02 -12.80 2.76
CA ALA A 46 10.67 -13.78 3.78
C ALA A 46 9.16 -14.08 3.74
N ILE A 47 8.83 -15.36 3.54
CA ILE A 47 7.45 -15.85 3.51
C ILE A 47 7.19 -16.73 4.73
N SER A 48 6.12 -16.43 5.46
CA SER A 48 5.65 -17.27 6.57
C SER A 48 4.13 -17.39 6.57
N GLU A 49 3.62 -18.29 7.40
CA GLU A 49 2.22 -18.27 7.78
C GLU A 49 1.87 -16.93 8.45
N LEU A 50 0.57 -16.59 8.45
CA LEU A 50 0.10 -15.43 9.17
C LEU A 50 0.35 -15.63 10.67
N SER A 51 0.86 -14.60 11.32
CA SER A 51 0.83 -14.55 12.78
C SER A 51 -0.59 -14.32 13.30
N VAL A 52 -0.86 -14.71 14.54
CA VAL A 52 -2.14 -14.48 15.23
C VAL A 52 -2.58 -13.00 15.16
N MET A 53 -1.64 -12.07 15.29
CA MET A 53 -1.94 -10.63 15.18
C MET A 53 -2.34 -10.20 13.78
N GLN A 54 -1.76 -10.82 12.74
CA GLN A 54 -2.12 -10.56 11.36
C GLN A 54 -3.48 -11.15 11.00
N GLU A 55 -3.78 -12.37 11.48
CA GLU A 55 -5.10 -12.99 11.34
C GLU A 55 -6.18 -12.10 11.97
N PHE A 56 -5.98 -11.71 13.24
CA PHE A 56 -6.90 -10.82 13.94
C PHE A 56 -7.11 -9.49 13.20
N ALA A 57 -6.04 -8.91 12.65
CA ALA A 57 -6.13 -7.68 11.88
C ALA A 57 -6.96 -7.87 10.61
N LEU A 58 -6.78 -8.98 9.87
CA LEU A 58 -7.60 -9.27 8.71
C LEU A 58 -9.07 -9.47 9.09
N ASP A 59 -9.36 -10.22 10.16
CA ASP A 59 -10.72 -10.47 10.63
C ASP A 59 -11.44 -9.19 11.06
N SER A 60 -10.72 -8.31 11.75
CA SER A 60 -11.26 -6.99 12.10
C SER A 60 -11.63 -6.19 10.85
N GLN A 61 -10.81 -6.23 9.79
CA GLN A 61 -11.06 -5.50 8.55
C GLN A 61 -12.18 -6.13 7.71
N ARG A 62 -12.33 -7.46 7.72
CA ARG A 62 -13.49 -8.15 7.13
C ARG A 62 -14.78 -7.66 7.76
N LYS A 63 -14.82 -7.67 9.09
CA LYS A 63 -15.98 -7.21 9.86
C LYS A 63 -16.34 -5.75 9.58
N GLU A 64 -15.35 -4.88 9.40
CA GLU A 64 -15.59 -3.48 9.02
C GLU A 64 -16.42 -3.37 7.72
N ILE A 65 -16.12 -4.21 6.72
CA ILE A 65 -16.85 -4.25 5.44
C ILE A 65 -18.21 -4.90 5.60
N GLU A 66 -18.31 -6.03 6.31
CA GLU A 66 -19.60 -6.68 6.58
C GLU A 66 -20.58 -5.72 7.29
N ASP A 67 -20.10 -5.05 8.34
CA ASP A 67 -20.89 -4.05 9.06
C ASP A 67 -21.29 -2.88 8.15
N LEU A 68 -20.41 -2.47 7.23
CA LEU A 68 -20.71 -1.41 6.27
C LEU A 68 -21.77 -1.84 5.25
N VAL A 69 -21.66 -3.05 4.72
CA VAL A 69 -22.65 -3.69 3.82
C VAL A 69 -24.01 -3.78 4.52
N ALA A 70 -24.05 -4.28 5.75
CA ALA A 70 -25.29 -4.38 6.51
C ALA A 70 -25.95 -3.01 6.72
N ARG A 71 -25.18 -1.99 7.12
CA ARG A 71 -25.71 -0.63 7.35
C ARG A 71 -26.16 0.08 6.07
N LYS A 72 -25.49 -0.15 4.94
CA LYS A 72 -25.73 0.60 3.70
C LYS A 72 -26.70 -0.09 2.76
N LEU A 73 -26.72 -1.42 2.75
CA LEU A 73 -27.45 -2.24 1.79
C LEU A 73 -28.52 -3.14 2.45
N GLY A 74 -28.48 -3.31 3.77
CA GLY A 74 -29.40 -4.20 4.48
C GLY A 74 -29.11 -5.68 4.28
N ILE A 75 -27.94 -6.03 3.73
CA ILE A 75 -27.49 -7.40 3.50
C ILE A 75 -26.76 -7.87 4.77
N ILE A 76 -27.23 -8.98 5.35
CA ILE A 76 -26.81 -9.42 6.69
C ILE A 76 -25.39 -10.02 6.69
N SER A 77 -24.98 -10.67 5.60
CA SER A 77 -23.67 -11.31 5.49
C SER A 77 -23.24 -11.45 4.04
N LEU A 78 -21.93 -11.49 3.82
CA LEU A 78 -21.30 -11.90 2.57
C LEU A 78 -21.08 -13.42 2.58
N LYS A 79 -21.08 -14.06 1.41
CA LYS A 79 -20.85 -15.50 1.28
C LYS A 79 -19.36 -15.87 1.19
N GLY A 80 -18.51 -14.94 0.78
CA GLY A 80 -17.09 -15.14 0.48
C GLY A 80 -16.82 -15.73 -0.91
N ASP A 81 -17.81 -15.72 -1.81
CA ASP A 81 -17.69 -16.28 -3.17
C ASP A 81 -17.89 -15.20 -4.25
N LYS A 82 -17.74 -15.58 -5.53
CA LYS A 82 -17.85 -14.63 -6.66
C LYS A 82 -19.17 -13.84 -6.68
N SER A 83 -20.26 -14.35 -6.10
CA SER A 83 -21.56 -13.64 -6.10
C SER A 83 -21.55 -12.37 -5.26
N ASP A 84 -20.60 -12.22 -4.33
CA ASP A 84 -20.48 -11.00 -3.53
C ASP A 84 -19.89 -9.82 -4.30
N LEU A 85 -19.30 -10.02 -5.48
CA LEU A 85 -18.75 -8.92 -6.29
C LEU A 85 -19.81 -7.86 -6.64
N GLU A 86 -21.05 -8.29 -6.91
CA GLU A 86 -22.17 -7.37 -7.17
C GLU A 86 -22.54 -6.56 -5.92
N VAL A 87 -22.46 -7.20 -4.74
CA VAL A 87 -22.71 -6.53 -3.45
C VAL A 87 -21.64 -5.50 -3.16
N LEU A 88 -20.36 -5.85 -3.38
CA LEU A 88 -19.23 -4.94 -3.21
C LEU A 88 -19.30 -3.77 -4.20
N GLN A 89 -19.73 -4.01 -5.44
CA GLN A 89 -19.94 -2.97 -6.44
C GLN A 89 -21.03 -2.00 -5.99
N LEU A 90 -22.19 -2.52 -5.60
CA LEU A 90 -23.30 -1.70 -5.11
C LEU A 90 -22.91 -0.88 -3.87
N LEU A 91 -22.06 -1.42 -3.00
CA LEU A 91 -21.52 -0.70 -1.84
C LEU A 91 -20.75 0.56 -2.27
N LEU A 92 -19.94 0.47 -3.33
CA LEU A 92 -19.18 1.59 -3.88
C LEU A 92 -20.08 2.61 -4.55
N GLU A 93 -21.08 2.17 -5.30
CA GLU A 93 -22.06 3.06 -5.96
C GLU A 93 -22.88 3.88 -4.97
N LYS A 94 -23.11 3.35 -3.75
CA LYS A 94 -23.72 4.10 -2.64
C LYS A 94 -22.78 5.08 -1.96
N GLY A 95 -21.54 5.21 -2.44
CA GLY A 95 -20.53 6.10 -1.87
C GLY A 95 -20.16 5.72 -0.44
N ALA A 96 -20.20 4.43 -0.10
CA ALA A 96 -19.96 3.97 1.27
C ALA A 96 -18.51 4.20 1.75
N LEU A 97 -17.57 4.32 0.82
CA LEU A 97 -16.16 4.61 1.08
C LEU A 97 -15.77 5.97 0.49
N ARG A 98 -15.10 6.80 1.30
CA ARG A 98 -14.55 8.07 0.84
C ARG A 98 -13.21 7.83 0.15
N ARG A 99 -12.83 8.70 -0.80
CA ARG A 99 -11.55 8.57 -1.54
C ARG A 99 -10.31 8.58 -0.64
N ASP A 100 -10.36 9.30 0.47
CA ASP A 100 -9.29 9.42 1.48
C ASP A 100 -9.34 8.32 2.56
N ASP A 101 -10.33 7.43 2.53
CA ASP A 101 -10.47 6.32 3.49
C ASP A 101 -9.59 5.13 3.09
N VAL A 102 -8.27 5.31 3.21
CA VAL A 102 -7.27 4.28 2.85
C VAL A 102 -7.56 2.95 3.57
N ARG A 103 -7.94 3.01 4.85
CA ARG A 103 -8.25 1.81 5.63
C ARG A 103 -9.46 1.08 5.06
N GLY A 104 -10.55 1.79 4.78
CA GLY A 104 -11.75 1.19 4.18
C GLY A 104 -11.47 0.54 2.82
N TRP A 105 -10.67 1.18 1.96
CA TRP A 105 -10.23 0.57 0.69
C TRP A 105 -9.37 -0.68 0.88
N GLN A 106 -8.52 -0.69 1.91
CA GLN A 106 -7.72 -1.87 2.22
C GLN A 106 -8.57 -3.00 2.81
N SER A 107 -9.55 -2.67 3.65
CA SER A 107 -10.53 -3.63 4.17
C SER A 107 -11.37 -4.24 3.05
N LEU A 108 -11.77 -3.44 2.05
CA LEU A 108 -12.43 -3.92 0.83
C LEU A 108 -11.52 -4.88 0.05
N GLY A 109 -10.24 -4.54 -0.07
CA GLY A 109 -9.22 -5.40 -0.67
C GLY A 109 -9.11 -6.76 0.02
N ILE A 110 -9.25 -6.81 1.35
CA ILE A 110 -9.20 -8.07 2.10
C ILE A 110 -10.40 -8.97 1.76
N VAL A 111 -11.62 -8.45 1.81
CA VAL A 111 -12.84 -9.21 1.46
C VAL A 111 -12.80 -9.68 0.01
N PHE A 112 -12.35 -8.83 -0.90
CA PHE A 112 -12.12 -9.21 -2.29
C PHE A 112 -11.04 -10.30 -2.42
N GLY A 113 -9.99 -10.24 -1.59
CA GLY A 113 -8.98 -11.28 -1.48
C GLY A 113 -9.54 -12.62 -1.02
N ASP A 114 -10.52 -12.63 -0.11
CA ASP A 114 -11.19 -13.86 0.33
C ASP A 114 -11.99 -14.52 -0.80
N ILE A 115 -12.62 -13.72 -1.67
CA ILE A 115 -13.26 -14.23 -2.89
C ILE A 115 -12.20 -14.91 -3.78
N LEU A 116 -11.03 -14.29 -3.97
CA LEU A 116 -9.94 -14.92 -4.74
C LEU A 116 -9.43 -16.22 -4.10
N VAL A 117 -9.36 -16.27 -2.76
CA VAL A 117 -9.00 -17.49 -2.02
C VAL A 117 -10.02 -18.59 -2.30
N MET A 118 -11.31 -18.30 -2.21
CA MET A 118 -12.37 -19.28 -2.43
C MET A 118 -12.40 -19.77 -3.88
N GLU A 119 -12.33 -18.86 -4.85
CA GLU A 119 -12.47 -19.20 -6.27
C GLU A 119 -11.23 -19.85 -6.87
N HIS A 120 -10.03 -19.47 -6.38
CA HIS A 120 -8.77 -19.95 -6.96
C HIS A 120 -7.96 -20.87 -6.05
N GLY A 121 -8.34 -21.07 -4.78
CA GLY A 121 -7.60 -21.93 -3.84
C GLY A 121 -6.26 -21.33 -3.41
N LEU A 122 -6.18 -20.00 -3.30
CA LEU A 122 -5.01 -19.30 -2.77
C LEU A 122 -4.92 -19.42 -1.24
N THR A 123 -3.79 -19.04 -0.66
CA THR A 123 -3.63 -19.02 0.79
C THR A 123 -3.08 -17.69 1.25
N TRP A 124 -3.67 -17.12 2.30
CA TRP A 124 -3.13 -15.93 2.94
C TRP A 124 -1.78 -16.24 3.63
N ILE A 125 -0.80 -15.38 3.42
CA ILE A 125 0.55 -15.49 3.98
C ILE A 125 1.03 -14.14 4.52
N SER A 126 2.00 -14.19 5.41
CA SER A 126 2.85 -13.03 5.72
C SER A 126 3.96 -12.96 4.69
N TYR A 127 4.02 -11.84 3.98
CA TYR A 127 5.06 -11.53 2.99
C TYR A 127 5.90 -10.38 3.54
N GLN A 128 7.22 -10.53 3.59
CA GLN A 128 8.11 -9.45 4.02
C GLN A 128 9.20 -9.25 2.98
N ASP A 129 9.31 -8.04 2.45
CA ASP A 129 10.46 -7.57 1.68
C ASP A 129 11.30 -6.60 2.53
N ASP A 130 12.30 -5.99 1.91
CA ASP A 130 13.22 -5.06 2.57
C ASP A 130 12.54 -3.73 2.95
N LEU A 131 11.39 -3.41 2.36
CA LEU A 131 10.65 -2.18 2.63
C LEU A 131 9.63 -2.37 3.75
N ALA A 132 8.87 -3.47 3.73
CA ALA A 132 7.73 -3.66 4.62
C ALA A 132 7.28 -5.12 4.78
N LYS A 133 6.57 -5.35 5.89
CA LYS A 133 5.73 -6.53 6.09
C LYS A 133 4.34 -6.29 5.51
N SER A 134 3.86 -7.23 4.73
CA SER A 134 2.56 -7.23 4.06
C SER A 134 1.82 -8.55 4.26
N LYS A 135 0.55 -8.55 3.89
CA LYS A 135 -0.31 -9.75 3.83
C LYS A 135 -0.68 -9.97 2.38
N ALA A 136 -0.39 -11.15 1.88
CA ALA A 136 -0.54 -11.50 0.47
C ALA A 136 -1.25 -12.84 0.33
N LEU A 137 -1.72 -13.12 -0.89
CA LEU A 137 -2.21 -14.42 -1.29
C LEU A 137 -1.11 -15.14 -2.06
N ARG A 138 -0.83 -16.39 -1.70
CA ARG A 138 0.15 -17.23 -2.39
C ARG A 138 -0.56 -18.33 -3.17
N TRP A 139 -0.10 -18.58 -4.39
CA TRP A 139 -0.48 -19.79 -5.13
C TRP A 139 0.37 -20.97 -4.66
N GLN A 140 -0.25 -21.89 -3.92
CA GLN A 140 0.41 -23.09 -3.38
C GLN A 140 1.74 -22.75 -2.68
N LYS A 141 2.82 -23.47 -3.04
CA LYS A 141 4.19 -23.21 -2.55
C LYS A 141 5.08 -22.58 -3.63
N THR A 142 4.50 -21.80 -4.54
CA THR A 142 5.22 -21.09 -5.62
C THR A 142 5.57 -19.66 -5.21
N ASP A 143 6.41 -18.99 -5.98
CA ASP A 143 6.76 -17.57 -5.75
C ASP A 143 5.83 -16.62 -6.51
N ASN A 144 4.58 -17.03 -6.69
CA ASN A 144 3.52 -16.23 -7.27
C ASN A 144 2.61 -15.68 -6.17
N TYR A 145 2.51 -14.35 -6.10
CA TYR A 145 1.79 -13.64 -5.06
C TYR A 145 0.77 -12.65 -5.63
N VAL A 146 -0.33 -12.46 -4.91
CA VAL A 146 -1.34 -11.43 -5.18
C VAL A 146 -1.48 -10.57 -3.93
N PHE A 147 -1.52 -9.25 -4.10
CA PHE A 147 -1.56 -8.28 -3.00
C PHE A 147 -2.89 -7.53 -2.97
N PRO A 148 -3.99 -8.19 -2.58
CA PRO A 148 -5.32 -7.60 -2.67
C PRO A 148 -5.53 -6.47 -1.65
N VAL A 149 -4.81 -6.48 -0.52
CA VAL A 149 -4.94 -5.48 0.55
C VAL A 149 -4.77 -4.06 0.03
N THR A 150 -3.74 -3.77 -0.78
CA THR A 150 -3.51 -2.38 -1.26
C THR A 150 -4.07 -2.11 -2.65
N PHE A 151 -4.70 -3.11 -3.27
CA PHE A 151 -5.08 -3.09 -4.68
C PHE A 151 -6.03 -1.94 -5.03
N PHE A 152 -7.09 -1.76 -4.23
CA PHE A 152 -8.06 -0.69 -4.45
C PHE A 152 -7.57 0.66 -3.92
N SER A 153 -6.87 0.70 -2.78
CA SER A 153 -6.36 1.95 -2.23
C SER A 153 -5.38 2.63 -3.20
N LYS A 154 -4.54 1.85 -3.89
CA LYS A 154 -3.62 2.38 -4.93
C LYS A 154 -4.39 2.93 -6.13
N ARG A 155 -5.40 2.20 -6.64
CA ARG A 155 -6.24 2.68 -7.75
C ARG A 155 -6.91 4.01 -7.43
N VAL A 156 -7.52 4.10 -6.25
CA VAL A 156 -8.18 5.33 -5.79
C VAL A 156 -7.17 6.47 -5.63
N GLN A 157 -5.98 6.19 -5.07
CA GLN A 157 -4.89 7.17 -4.94
C GLN A 157 -4.47 7.73 -6.31
N PHE A 158 -4.35 6.88 -7.32
CA PHE A 158 -3.97 7.25 -8.70
C PHE A 158 -5.16 7.65 -9.58
N LYS A 159 -6.37 7.75 -9.01
CA LYS A 159 -7.62 8.11 -9.72
C LYS A 159 -7.94 7.17 -10.88
N GLU A 160 -7.56 5.91 -10.76
CA GLU A 160 -7.94 4.85 -11.69
C GLU A 160 -9.39 4.42 -11.41
N ASN A 161 -10.19 4.38 -12.47
CA ASN A 161 -11.54 3.84 -12.39
C ASN A 161 -11.48 2.31 -12.47
N PHE A 162 -12.39 1.64 -11.77
CA PHE A 162 -12.51 0.20 -11.81
C PHE A 162 -13.95 -0.22 -11.49
N GLU A 163 -14.34 -1.36 -12.04
CA GLU A 163 -15.54 -2.10 -11.67
C GLU A 163 -15.10 -3.39 -10.97
N MET A 164 -15.87 -3.87 -10.00
CA MET A 164 -15.50 -5.05 -9.21
C MET A 164 -15.31 -6.31 -10.05
N LEU A 165 -16.17 -6.52 -11.03
CA LEU A 165 -16.09 -7.68 -11.92
C LEU A 165 -14.87 -7.61 -12.82
N ASP A 166 -14.55 -6.44 -13.38
CA ASP A 166 -13.38 -6.25 -14.23
C ASP A 166 -12.08 -6.45 -13.44
N ALA A 167 -12.01 -5.91 -12.22
CA ALA A 167 -10.90 -6.13 -11.31
C ALA A 167 -10.71 -7.61 -10.98
N TYR A 168 -11.81 -8.34 -10.73
CA TYR A 168 -11.80 -9.77 -10.49
C TYR A 168 -11.29 -10.55 -11.72
N ASP A 169 -11.80 -10.24 -12.90
CA ASP A 169 -11.41 -10.92 -14.14
C ASP A 169 -9.95 -10.64 -14.52
N GLU A 170 -9.46 -9.41 -14.30
CA GLU A 170 -8.05 -9.04 -14.49
C GLU A 170 -7.13 -9.91 -13.63
N ILE A 171 -7.40 -9.99 -12.32
CA ILE A 171 -6.57 -10.77 -11.40
C ILE A 171 -6.75 -12.26 -11.64
N SER A 172 -7.96 -12.73 -11.91
CA SER A 172 -8.22 -14.14 -12.19
C SER A 172 -7.43 -14.64 -13.41
N LYS A 173 -7.33 -13.84 -14.47
CA LYS A 173 -6.48 -14.17 -15.63
C LYS A 173 -5.01 -14.34 -15.24
N LYS A 174 -4.49 -13.44 -14.39
CA LYS A 174 -3.12 -13.53 -13.86
C LYS A 174 -2.93 -14.79 -13.01
N ILE A 175 -3.86 -15.09 -12.10
CA ILE A 175 -3.79 -16.29 -11.26
C ILE A 175 -3.83 -17.57 -12.10
N ILE A 176 -4.71 -17.63 -13.10
CA ILE A 176 -4.80 -18.80 -14.00
C ILE A 176 -3.48 -19.00 -14.75
N SER A 177 -2.77 -17.92 -15.12
CA SER A 177 -1.45 -18.04 -15.76
C SER A 177 -0.38 -18.67 -14.85
N PHE A 178 -0.54 -18.63 -13.52
CA PHE A 178 0.37 -19.32 -12.60
C PHE A 178 0.25 -20.86 -12.64
N LYS A 179 -0.83 -21.38 -13.25
CA LYS A 179 -1.10 -22.82 -13.37
C LYS A 179 -0.44 -23.45 -14.60
N ASN A 180 -0.01 -22.61 -15.55
CA ASN A 180 0.59 -23.02 -16.83
C ASN A 180 2.12 -22.95 -16.75
#